data_AF-A0AA96K1T5-F1
#
_entry.id   AF-A0AA96K1T5-F1
#
_cell.length_a   1.000
_cell.length_b   1.000
_cell.length_c   1.000
_cell.angle_alpha   90.00
_cell.angle_beta   90.00
_cell.angle_gamma   90.00
#
_symmetry.space_group_name_H-M   'P 1'
#
loop_
_entity.id
_entity.type
_entity.pdbx_description
1 polymer ?
#
loop_
_entity_poly.entity_id
_entity_poly.type
_entity_poly.pdbx_seq_one_letter_code
_entity_poly.pdbx_strand_id
1 'polypeptide(L)'
;MKIGMALGFGVLAKTLGVALAAPSTPTGGSDITKITKTDEEWKALLTPMQYRVLRHEDTEPPFTNEYHQSKAKGIYQCAGCDLALFSSDTKFDSGTGWPSFWQPISEKVVETRTDWKLIYPRTEVHCAQCGGHQGHIFDDGPPPTGLRYCINSAALNFVPA
;
A
#
# COMPACT_ATOMS: atom_id res chain seq x y z
N MET A 1 54.25 32.83 -40.51
CA MET A 1 53.37 33.10 -39.35
C MET A 1 52.18 32.15 -39.41
N LYS A 2 51.83 31.57 -38.27
CA LYS A 2 51.14 30.29 -38.11
C LYS A 2 49.65 30.34 -38.49
N ILE A 3 49.22 29.30 -39.20
CA ILE A 3 47.84 28.90 -39.47
C ILE A 3 47.22 28.42 -38.15
N GLY A 4 46.00 28.91 -37.83
CA GLY A 4 45.25 28.51 -36.64
C GLY A 4 43.81 28.17 -37.01
N MET A 5 43.55 26.89 -37.20
CA MET A 5 42.24 26.27 -37.39
C MET A 5 41.74 25.82 -36.01
N ALA A 6 40.56 26.25 -35.58
CA ALA A 6 39.91 25.71 -34.38
C ALA A 6 38.43 25.43 -34.66
N LEU A 7 38.13 24.13 -34.70
CA LEU A 7 36.80 23.52 -34.76
C LEU A 7 36.11 23.69 -33.40
N GLY A 8 34.97 24.37 -33.37
CA GLY A 8 34.07 24.40 -32.21
C GLY A 8 32.94 23.39 -32.39
N PHE A 9 32.99 22.29 -31.64
CA PHE A 9 31.94 21.28 -31.58
C PHE A 9 30.70 21.81 -30.84
N GLY A 10 29.53 21.64 -31.44
CA GLY A 10 28.24 21.94 -30.82
C GLY A 10 27.87 20.92 -29.74
N VAL A 11 27.39 21.41 -28.60
CA VAL A 11 26.77 20.61 -27.55
C VAL A 11 25.26 20.84 -27.62
N LEU A 12 24.53 19.85 -28.12
CA LEU A 12 23.07 19.81 -28.12
C LEU A 12 22.60 19.31 -26.75
N ALA A 13 22.17 20.23 -25.88
CA ALA A 13 21.56 19.86 -24.59
C ALA A 13 20.15 19.28 -24.82
N LYS A 14 20.01 17.96 -24.70
CA LYS A 14 18.69 17.31 -24.58
C LYS A 14 18.16 17.53 -23.17
N THR A 15 17.18 18.42 -23.02
CA THR A 15 16.37 18.53 -21.82
C THR A 15 15.45 17.31 -21.72
N LEU A 16 15.75 16.38 -20.80
CA LEU A 16 14.77 15.37 -20.36
C LEU A 16 13.66 16.10 -19.59
N GLY A 17 12.47 16.19 -20.19
CA GLY A 17 11.27 16.59 -19.48
C GLY A 17 10.88 15.50 -18.49
N VAL A 18 11.05 15.76 -17.20
CA VAL A 18 10.46 14.95 -16.14
C VAL A 18 8.99 15.33 -16.06
N ALA A 19 8.11 14.44 -16.53
CA ALA A 19 6.68 14.57 -16.31
C ALA A 19 6.41 14.28 -14.83
N LEU A 20 6.16 15.34 -14.06
CA LEU A 20 5.62 15.24 -12.71
C LEU A 20 4.19 14.70 -12.82
N ALA A 21 3.99 13.45 -12.42
CA ALA A 21 2.65 12.92 -12.19
C ALA A 21 1.98 13.76 -11.10
N ALA A 22 0.84 14.38 -11.43
CA ALA A 22 0.06 15.15 -10.48
C ALA A 22 -0.51 14.22 -9.38
N PRO A 23 -0.60 14.68 -8.12
CA PRO A 23 -1.23 13.91 -7.06
C PRO A 23 -2.73 13.77 -7.37
N SER A 24 -3.20 12.54 -7.55
CA SER A 24 -4.62 12.23 -7.66
C SER A 24 -5.30 12.42 -6.30
N THR A 25 -6.28 13.32 -6.27
CA THR A 25 -7.14 13.58 -5.11
C THR A 25 -7.83 12.28 -4.65
N PRO A 26 -7.94 12.00 -3.34
CA PRO A 26 -8.68 10.84 -2.86
C PRO A 26 -10.18 11.06 -3.06
N THR A 27 -10.76 10.41 -4.06
CA THR A 27 -12.23 10.32 -4.22
C THR A 27 -12.80 9.36 -3.17
N GLY A 28 -13.07 9.89 -1.97
CA GLY A 28 -13.99 9.27 -1.03
C GLY A 28 -15.42 9.65 -1.41
N GLY A 29 -16.18 8.74 -2.03
CA GLY A 29 -17.63 8.97 -2.21
C GLY A 29 -18.37 8.33 -3.39
N SER A 30 -17.74 7.52 -4.23
CA SER A 30 -18.43 6.76 -5.30
C SER A 30 -18.33 5.26 -5.04
N ASP A 31 -19.37 4.50 -5.39
CA ASP A 31 -19.44 3.05 -5.23
C ASP A 31 -18.11 2.37 -5.60
N ILE A 32 -17.60 1.52 -4.70
CA ILE A 32 -16.33 0.81 -4.91
C ILE A 32 -16.51 -0.15 -6.08
N THR A 33 -15.97 0.23 -7.24
CA THR A 33 -16.03 -0.59 -8.44
C THR A 33 -14.96 -1.66 -8.34
N LYS A 34 -15.39 -2.93 -8.34
CA LYS A 34 -14.50 -4.09 -8.33
C LYS A 34 -13.61 -4.09 -9.57
N ILE A 35 -12.34 -4.43 -9.39
CA ILE A 35 -11.41 -4.65 -10.49
C ILE A 35 -10.98 -6.11 -10.55
N THR A 36 -10.71 -6.59 -11.75
CA THR A 36 -10.20 -7.93 -12.00
C THR A 36 -9.06 -7.83 -13.01
N LYS A 37 -8.00 -8.59 -12.75
CA LYS A 37 -6.82 -8.75 -13.58
C LYS A 37 -6.41 -10.22 -13.59
N THR A 38 -5.68 -10.64 -14.61
CA THR A 38 -5.11 -11.99 -14.63
C THR A 38 -3.99 -12.12 -13.59
N ASP A 39 -3.61 -13.35 -13.29
CA ASP A 39 -2.52 -13.62 -12.36
C ASP A 39 -1.19 -13.05 -12.89
N GLU A 40 -0.95 -13.17 -14.20
CA GLU A 40 0.24 -12.65 -14.87
C GLU A 40 0.30 -11.12 -14.84
N GLU A 41 -0.84 -10.45 -15.02
CA GLU A 41 -0.92 -8.99 -14.89
C GLU A 41 -0.59 -8.55 -13.46
N TRP A 42 -1.11 -9.25 -12.44
CA TRP A 42 -0.78 -8.97 -11.05
C TRP A 42 0.70 -9.19 -10.77
N LYS A 43 1.26 -10.30 -11.24
CA LYS A 43 2.66 -10.66 -11.06
C LYS A 43 3.61 -9.69 -11.76
N ALA A 44 3.20 -9.10 -12.88
CA ALA A 44 3.98 -8.08 -13.58
C ALA A 44 3.91 -6.69 -12.91
N LEU A 45 2.78 -6.35 -12.27
CA LEU A 45 2.55 -5.07 -11.62
C LEU A 45 3.20 -4.98 -10.22
N LEU A 46 3.18 -6.08 -9.47
CA LEU A 46 3.53 -6.11 -8.06
C LEU A 46 4.98 -6.56 -7.84
N THR A 47 5.62 -6.06 -6.78
CA THR A 47 6.87 -6.66 -6.30
C THR A 47 6.63 -8.10 -5.84
N PRO A 48 7.66 -8.96 -5.80
CA PRO A 48 7.48 -10.35 -5.38
C PRO A 48 6.82 -10.52 -4.01
N MET A 49 7.11 -9.65 -3.04
CA MET A 49 6.48 -9.71 -1.72
C MET A 49 5.03 -9.21 -1.75
N GLN A 50 4.77 -8.08 -2.41
CA GLN A 50 3.40 -7.57 -2.60
C GLN A 50 2.51 -8.62 -3.28
N TYR A 51 3.01 -9.29 -4.31
CA TYR A 51 2.29 -10.33 -5.02
C TYR A 51 1.95 -11.51 -4.12
N ARG A 52 2.93 -12.04 -3.37
CA ARG A 52 2.68 -13.15 -2.42
C ARG A 52 1.67 -12.77 -1.35
N VAL A 53 1.81 -11.59 -0.74
CA VAL A 53 0.89 -11.13 0.30
C VAL A 53 -0.51 -10.90 -0.29
N LEU A 54 -0.65 -10.04 -1.30
CA LEU A 54 -1.96 -9.63 -1.83
C LEU A 54 -2.71 -10.76 -2.53
N ARG A 55 -2.01 -11.68 -3.23
CA ARG A 55 -2.64 -12.67 -4.11
C ARG A 55 -2.58 -14.11 -3.59
N HIS A 56 -1.67 -14.40 -2.66
CA HIS A 56 -1.50 -15.74 -2.10
C HIS A 56 -1.66 -15.77 -0.58
N GLU A 57 -2.16 -14.69 0.03
CA GLU A 57 -2.48 -14.60 1.45
C GLU A 57 -1.26 -14.96 2.34
N ASP A 58 -0.06 -14.61 1.85
CA ASP A 58 1.20 -14.75 2.57
C ASP A 58 1.31 -13.66 3.66
N THR A 59 2.19 -13.85 4.62
CA THR A 59 2.44 -12.88 5.69
C THR A 59 3.92 -12.53 5.73
N GLU A 60 4.24 -11.23 5.62
CA GLU A 60 5.63 -10.79 5.67
C GLU A 60 6.23 -10.97 7.08
N PRO A 61 7.56 -11.09 7.24
CA PRO A 61 8.17 -11.20 8.55
C PRO A 61 7.92 -9.96 9.44
N PRO A 62 7.69 -10.14 10.75
CA PRO A 62 7.47 -9.02 11.67
C PRO A 62 8.76 -8.23 11.88
N PHE A 63 8.62 -6.93 12.18
CA PHE A 63 9.69 -5.99 12.56
C PHE A 63 10.78 -5.72 11.50
N THR A 64 10.66 -6.27 10.30
CA THR A 64 11.61 -6.06 9.19
C THR A 64 10.95 -5.43 7.97
N ASN A 65 9.81 -4.76 8.16
CA ASN A 65 9.02 -4.17 7.10
C ASN A 65 9.06 -2.65 7.12
N GLU A 66 8.52 -2.01 6.09
CA GLU A 66 8.69 -0.57 5.85
C GLU A 66 7.85 0.29 6.81
N TYR A 67 6.63 -0.14 7.12
CA TYR A 67 5.64 0.75 7.75
C TYR A 67 5.33 0.45 9.21
N HIS A 68 5.81 -0.64 9.82
CA HIS A 68 5.47 -0.94 11.22
C HIS A 68 5.85 0.20 12.17
N GLN A 69 7.09 0.70 12.08
CA GLN A 69 7.61 1.82 12.90
C GLN A 69 7.29 3.21 12.35
N SER A 70 6.72 3.31 11.13
CA SER A 70 6.45 4.60 10.51
C SER A 70 5.44 5.42 11.31
N LYS A 71 5.75 6.71 11.49
CA LYS A 71 4.89 7.74 12.11
C LYS A 71 4.59 8.90 11.15
N ALA A 72 4.92 8.72 9.87
CA ALA A 72 4.71 9.76 8.85
C ALA A 72 3.21 10.06 8.69
N LYS A 73 2.88 11.32 8.41
CA LYS A 73 1.50 11.76 8.16
C LYS A 73 1.16 11.59 6.68
N GLY A 74 0.01 10.97 6.42
CA GLY A 74 -0.40 10.59 5.08
C GLY A 74 -1.45 9.47 5.06
N ILE A 75 -1.63 8.90 3.88
CA ILE A 75 -2.62 7.86 3.56
C ILE A 75 -1.90 6.59 3.12
N TYR A 76 -2.37 5.46 3.65
CA TYR A 76 -1.96 4.13 3.23
C TYR A 76 -2.97 3.58 2.23
N GLN A 77 -2.50 3.33 1.01
CA GLN A 77 -3.28 2.83 -0.11
C GLN A 77 -3.01 1.35 -0.34
N CYS A 78 -3.96 0.61 -0.91
CA CYS A 78 -3.73 -0.77 -1.33
C CYS A 78 -2.61 -0.83 -2.37
N ALA A 79 -1.57 -1.62 -2.12
CA ALA A 79 -0.44 -1.73 -3.05
C ALA A 79 -0.81 -2.30 -4.44
N GLY A 80 -1.97 -2.92 -4.59
CA GLY A 80 -2.44 -3.45 -5.88
C GLY A 80 -3.36 -2.54 -6.69
N CYS A 81 -4.07 -1.61 -6.06
CA CYS A 81 -5.05 -0.79 -6.80
C CYS A 81 -5.10 0.67 -6.38
N ASP A 82 -4.21 1.07 -5.48
CA ASP A 82 -4.08 2.44 -4.97
C ASP A 82 -5.34 2.98 -4.26
N LEU A 83 -6.33 2.12 -3.98
CA LEU A 83 -7.46 2.49 -3.15
C LEU A 83 -6.99 2.92 -1.76
N ALA A 84 -7.38 4.11 -1.30
CA ALA A 84 -7.10 4.60 0.04
C ALA A 84 -7.79 3.71 1.10
N LEU A 85 -7.00 3.04 1.94
CA LEU A 85 -7.50 2.11 2.95
C LEU A 85 -7.44 2.67 4.37
N PHE A 86 -6.29 3.23 4.75
CA PHE A 86 -6.04 3.66 6.14
C PHE A 86 -5.41 5.05 6.20
N SER A 87 -5.75 5.82 7.25
CA SER A 87 -5.10 7.09 7.55
C SER A 87 -4.01 6.89 8.60
N SER A 88 -2.91 7.64 8.47
CA SER A 88 -1.91 7.74 9.54
C SER A 88 -2.48 8.20 10.89
N ASP A 89 -3.63 8.87 10.92
CA ASP A 89 -4.29 9.29 12.16
C ASP A 89 -4.90 8.14 12.95
N THR A 90 -5.19 7.02 12.26
CA THR A 90 -5.72 5.81 12.90
C THR A 90 -4.62 4.79 13.19
N LYS A 91 -3.39 5.08 12.78
CA LYS A 91 -2.22 4.21 13.00
C LYS A 91 -1.74 4.33 14.44
N PHE A 92 -1.38 3.20 15.03
CA PHE A 92 -0.76 3.14 16.35
C PHE A 92 0.33 2.07 16.42
N ASP A 93 1.15 2.12 17.46
CA ASP A 93 2.15 1.10 17.75
C ASP A 93 1.52 0.03 18.66
N SER A 94 1.35 -1.17 18.11
CA SER A 94 0.80 -2.33 18.83
C SER A 94 1.90 -3.24 19.39
N GLY A 95 3.16 -3.02 19.03
CA GLY A 95 4.27 -3.92 19.37
C GLY A 95 4.25 -5.27 18.63
N THR A 96 3.34 -5.48 17.66
CA THR A 96 3.19 -6.79 16.99
C THR A 96 4.22 -7.03 15.87
N GLY A 97 4.83 -5.97 15.37
CA GLY A 97 5.78 -6.03 14.26
C GLY A 97 5.19 -5.75 12.89
N TRP A 98 3.89 -5.44 12.78
CA TRP A 98 3.23 -5.00 11.55
C TRP A 98 2.49 -3.67 11.75
N PRO A 99 2.28 -2.89 10.68
CA PRO A 99 1.37 -1.74 10.70
C PRO A 99 0.03 -2.09 11.36
N SER A 100 -0.36 -1.26 12.33
CA SER A 100 -1.59 -1.45 13.10
C SER A 100 -2.43 -0.18 13.06
N PHE A 101 -3.71 -0.34 12.72
CA PHE A 101 -4.68 0.74 12.65
C PHE A 101 -5.91 0.37 13.48
N TRP A 102 -6.55 1.34 14.12
CA TRP A 102 -7.77 1.07 14.90
C TRP A 102 -9.06 1.20 14.08
N GLN A 103 -8.98 1.77 12.86
CA GLN A 103 -10.07 1.75 11.86
C GLN A 103 -9.53 2.04 10.44
N PRO A 104 -10.23 1.57 9.37
CA PRO A 104 -10.03 2.05 8.00
C PRO A 104 -10.59 3.48 7.81
N ILE A 105 -10.29 4.10 6.66
CA ILE A 105 -10.85 5.41 6.28
C ILE A 105 -12.38 5.33 6.14
N SER A 106 -12.90 4.19 5.71
CA SER A 106 -14.33 3.88 5.66
C SER A 106 -14.53 2.37 5.70
N GLU A 107 -15.61 1.87 6.29
CA GLU A 107 -15.94 0.44 6.26
C GLU A 107 -16.12 -0.11 4.83
N LYS A 108 -16.42 0.75 3.85
CA LYS A 108 -16.64 0.35 2.46
C LYS A 108 -15.36 -0.04 1.70
N VAL A 109 -14.17 0.37 2.17
CA VAL A 109 -12.91 0.15 1.44
C VAL A 109 -12.25 -1.18 1.77
N VAL A 110 -12.75 -1.88 2.79
CA VAL A 110 -12.28 -3.19 3.23
C VAL A 110 -13.44 -4.20 3.25
N GLU A 111 -13.12 -5.44 2.92
CA GLU A 111 -14.02 -6.58 3.10
C GLU A 111 -13.40 -7.57 4.08
N THR A 112 -14.23 -8.37 4.73
CA THR A 112 -13.75 -9.37 5.70
C THR A 112 -14.21 -10.77 5.35
N ARG A 113 -13.36 -11.76 5.67
CA ARG A 113 -13.66 -13.18 5.53
C ARG A 113 -13.19 -13.93 6.78
N THR A 114 -13.87 -15.02 7.13
CA THR A 114 -13.38 -15.94 8.15
C THR A 114 -12.24 -16.80 7.59
N ASP A 115 -11.10 -16.76 8.26
CA ASP A 115 -9.90 -17.55 7.97
C ASP A 115 -9.75 -18.70 8.98
N TRP A 116 -9.63 -19.92 8.45
CA TRP A 116 -9.55 -21.18 9.20
C TRP A 116 -8.16 -21.84 9.13
N LYS A 117 -7.12 -21.12 8.68
CA LYS A 117 -5.76 -21.66 8.56
C LYS A 117 -5.11 -22.04 9.90
N LEU A 118 -5.63 -21.54 11.02
CA LEU A 118 -5.16 -21.86 12.38
C LEU A 118 -6.23 -22.61 13.19
N ILE A 119 -5.85 -23.06 14.39
CA ILE A 119 -6.74 -23.81 15.32
C ILE A 119 -7.99 -22.99 15.70
N TYR A 120 -7.88 -21.66 15.72
CA TYR A 120 -8.97 -20.73 15.99
C TYR A 120 -9.26 -19.89 14.74
N PRO A 121 -10.55 -19.56 14.47
CA PRO A 121 -10.91 -18.71 13.35
C PRO A 121 -10.39 -17.29 13.56
N ARG A 122 -9.90 -16.68 12.48
CA ARG A 122 -9.50 -15.26 12.43
C ARG A 122 -10.37 -14.50 11.45
N THR A 123 -10.46 -13.19 11.60
CA THR A 123 -11.14 -12.32 10.63
C THR A 123 -10.10 -11.69 9.71
N GLU A 124 -10.01 -12.21 8.49
CA GLU A 124 -9.13 -11.69 7.43
C GLU A 124 -9.70 -10.41 6.83
N VAL A 125 -8.81 -9.50 6.41
CA VAL A 125 -9.11 -8.22 5.77
C VAL A 125 -8.62 -8.24 4.33
N HIS A 126 -9.48 -7.83 3.39
CA HIS A 126 -9.16 -7.66 1.98
C HIS A 126 -9.50 -6.25 1.51
N CYS A 127 -8.82 -5.78 0.47
CA CYS A 127 -9.21 -4.57 -0.25
C CYS A 127 -10.56 -4.79 -0.95
N ALA A 128 -11.54 -3.93 -0.68
CA ALA A 128 -12.88 -4.04 -1.28
C ALA A 128 -12.88 -3.85 -2.80
N GLN A 129 -11.85 -3.23 -3.40
CA GLN A 129 -11.78 -3.00 -4.85
C GLN A 129 -11.14 -4.17 -5.62
N CYS A 130 -9.95 -4.61 -5.21
CA CYS A 130 -9.18 -5.63 -5.96
C CYS A 130 -9.20 -7.03 -5.31
N GLY A 131 -9.77 -7.15 -4.11
CA GLY A 131 -9.78 -8.39 -3.34
C GLY A 131 -8.41 -8.81 -2.79
N GLY A 132 -7.40 -7.94 -2.84
CA GLY A 132 -6.07 -8.25 -2.32
C GLY A 132 -6.08 -8.46 -0.81
N HIS A 133 -5.41 -9.51 -0.33
CA HIS A 133 -5.23 -9.78 1.09
C HIS A 133 -4.40 -8.68 1.76
N GLN A 134 -4.91 -8.13 2.86
CA GLN A 134 -4.24 -7.07 3.61
C GLN A 134 -3.67 -7.59 4.94
N GLY A 135 -4.44 -8.38 5.68
CA GLY A 135 -4.07 -8.86 7.01
C GLY A 135 -5.28 -9.35 7.81
N HIS A 136 -5.34 -9.05 9.11
CA HIS A 136 -6.42 -9.52 9.99
C HIS A 136 -6.89 -8.46 11.00
N ILE A 137 -8.11 -8.64 11.52
CA ILE A 137 -8.70 -7.86 12.60
C ILE A 137 -8.64 -8.63 13.92
N PHE A 138 -8.33 -7.92 15.00
CA PHE A 138 -8.31 -8.43 16.37
C PHE A 138 -9.05 -7.46 17.31
N ASP A 139 -9.61 -7.98 18.41
CA ASP A 139 -10.39 -7.21 19.41
C ASP A 139 -9.52 -6.68 20.57
N ASP A 140 -8.24 -6.42 20.30
CA ASP A 140 -7.23 -5.95 21.28
C ASP A 140 -6.66 -4.57 20.91
N GLY A 141 -7.44 -3.77 20.19
CA GLY A 141 -7.08 -2.40 19.82
C GLY A 141 -7.38 -1.36 20.89
N PRO A 142 -6.93 -0.11 20.68
CA PRO A 142 -7.23 1.00 21.56
C PRO A 142 -8.68 1.51 21.39
N PRO A 143 -9.19 2.32 22.33
CA PRO A 143 -10.36 3.15 22.08
C PRO A 143 -10.14 4.06 20.84
N PRO A 144 -11.20 4.42 20.10
CA PRO A 144 -12.62 4.24 20.43
C PRO A 144 -13.22 2.90 19.99
N THR A 145 -12.59 2.17 19.08
CA THR A 145 -13.17 0.97 18.47
C THR A 145 -12.88 -0.30 19.25
N GLY A 146 -11.76 -0.36 19.96
CA GLY A 146 -11.25 -1.60 20.54
C GLY A 146 -10.71 -2.59 19.50
N LEU A 147 -10.64 -2.19 18.22
CA LEU A 147 -10.22 -3.04 17.12
C LEU A 147 -8.78 -2.74 16.69
N ARG A 148 -8.06 -3.77 16.28
CA ARG A 148 -6.74 -3.67 15.66
C ARG A 148 -6.76 -4.34 14.29
N TYR A 149 -6.68 -3.52 13.26
CA TYR A 149 -6.37 -3.92 11.90
C TYR A 149 -4.86 -4.11 11.79
N CYS A 150 -4.40 -5.35 11.83
CA CYS A 150 -3.00 -5.74 11.70
C CYS A 150 -2.72 -6.04 10.24
N ILE A 151 -2.03 -5.14 9.55
CA ILE A 151 -1.93 -5.13 8.09
C ILE A 151 -0.48 -5.34 7.68
N ASN A 152 -0.24 -6.20 6.69
CA ASN A 152 1.08 -6.33 6.08
C ASN A 152 1.50 -4.99 5.45
N SER A 153 2.71 -4.52 5.76
CA SER A 153 3.34 -3.38 5.11
C SER A 153 3.42 -3.59 3.60
N ALA A 154 3.81 -4.79 3.15
CA ALA A 154 3.82 -5.14 1.73
C ALA A 154 2.44 -5.13 1.06
N ALA A 155 1.33 -5.02 1.79
CA ALA A 155 0.00 -4.83 1.20
C ALA A 155 -0.34 -3.34 0.99
N LEU A 156 0.55 -2.42 1.36
CA LEU A 156 0.32 -0.98 1.38
C LEU A 156 1.35 -0.21 0.54
N ASN A 157 0.90 0.88 -0.06
CA ASN A 157 1.72 2.00 -0.52
C ASN A 157 1.40 3.21 0.37
N PHE A 158 2.34 4.15 0.52
CA PHE A 158 2.13 5.34 1.35
C PHE A 158 2.22 6.64 0.54
N VAL A 159 1.23 7.51 0.72
CA VAL A 159 1.18 8.86 0.13
C VAL A 159 1.28 9.89 1.27
N PRO A 160 2.38 10.65 1.38
CA PRO A 160 2.52 11.71 2.38
C PRO A 160 1.46 12.81 2.24
N ALA A 161 1.08 13.41 3.37
CA ALA A 161 0.17 14.55 3.45
C ALA A 161 0.84 15.89 3.12
#